data_AF-A0A538HHU2-F1
#
_entry.id   AF-A0A538HHU2-F1
#
_cell.length_a   1.000
_cell.length_b   1.000
_cell.length_c   1.000
_cell.angle_alpha   90.00
_cell.angle_beta   90.00
_cell.angle_gamma   90.00
#
_symmetry.space_group_name_H-M   'P 1'
#
loop_
_entity.id
_entity.type
_entity.pdbx_description
1 polymer ?
#
loop_
_entity_poly.entity_id
_entity_poly.type
_entity_poly.pdbx_seq_one_letter_code
_entity_poly.pdbx_strand_id
1 'polypeptide(L)'
;MEQHGSEAAFRPAAAVQTPDAGAPGGAPIVGRPLWRWRSWTRWPINSTILVLAAATVFVDVLTAWAHIDAGLLGRVPVSPALPLGLLLAFMVGLRRLGLDRANRWAWREFTLATSIALLAAVITYSIHVGGFTEAVGLIVAAIGEELVYRLAVLIVVGAVTAWLMGRNWRNAEDWGNAPGIVALLAAGLIFTLLPGHVAQMSDTLHALPFASLGIVLGYAVLRTGALIPAAIVHALLNLTTIAAVSTGAPVALRTGLATAALLALVAGTILAGARLRILRRFPSVLDLRAT
;
A
#
# COMPACT_ATOMS: atom_id res chain seq x y z
N MET A 1 -21.24 -83.65 68.43
CA MET A 1 -21.69 -84.73 67.53
C MET A 1 -22.49 -84.07 66.42
N GLU A 2 -22.18 -84.44 65.19
CA GLU A 2 -22.86 -84.12 63.93
C GLU A 2 -22.72 -82.73 63.28
N GLN A 3 -22.40 -82.84 61.99
CA GLN A 3 -22.11 -81.85 60.97
C GLN A 3 -23.40 -81.20 60.48
N HIS A 4 -23.32 -79.98 59.93
CA HIS A 4 -23.85 -79.72 58.58
C HIS A 4 -23.23 -78.44 58.01
N GLY A 5 -22.70 -78.57 56.79
CA GLY A 5 -22.10 -77.48 56.03
C GLY A 5 -23.13 -76.54 55.39
N SER A 6 -22.63 -75.37 54.99
CA SER A 6 -23.27 -74.51 54.00
C SER A 6 -22.17 -73.79 53.24
N GLU A 7 -22.06 -74.11 51.95
CA GLU A 7 -21.27 -73.40 50.95
C GLU A 7 -21.80 -71.97 50.80
N ALA A 8 -20.94 -70.98 51.04
CA ALA A 8 -21.17 -69.61 50.62
C ALA A 8 -20.18 -69.25 49.52
N ALA A 9 -20.73 -68.95 48.34
CA ALA A 9 -20.05 -68.71 47.09
C ALA A 9 -18.98 -67.60 47.15
N PHE A 10 -17.83 -67.90 46.54
CA PHE A 10 -16.75 -66.97 46.23
C PHE A 10 -17.25 -65.87 45.27
N ARG A 11 -17.34 -64.62 45.74
CA ARG A 11 -17.49 -63.43 44.89
C ARG A 11 -16.10 -62.87 44.57
N PRO A 12 -15.66 -62.83 43.31
CA PRO A 12 -14.42 -62.14 42.96
C PRO A 12 -14.60 -60.63 43.17
N ALA A 13 -13.60 -60.00 43.77
CA ALA A 13 -13.54 -58.56 44.00
C ALA A 13 -13.73 -57.79 42.68
N ALA A 14 -14.59 -56.78 42.71
CA ALA A 14 -14.81 -55.88 41.60
C ALA A 14 -13.48 -55.26 41.15
N ALA A 15 -13.20 -55.38 39.86
CA ALA A 15 -12.06 -54.74 39.23
C ALA A 15 -12.11 -53.22 39.50
N VAL A 16 -11.02 -52.70 40.04
CA VAL A 16 -10.77 -51.26 40.13
C VAL A 16 -10.82 -50.69 38.71
N GLN A 17 -11.86 -49.90 38.41
CA GLN A 17 -11.87 -49.05 37.23
C GLN A 17 -10.75 -48.03 37.39
N THR A 18 -9.69 -48.22 36.61
CA THR A 18 -8.72 -47.17 36.33
C THR A 18 -9.46 -46.02 35.65
N PRO A 19 -9.27 -44.76 36.08
CA PRO A 19 -9.85 -43.63 35.36
C PRO A 19 -9.33 -43.68 33.93
N ASP A 20 -10.26 -43.69 32.97
CA ASP A 20 -9.98 -43.51 31.56
C ASP A 20 -8.94 -42.42 31.41
N ALA A 21 -7.83 -42.77 30.75
CA ALA A 21 -6.83 -41.83 30.33
C ALA A 21 -7.53 -40.76 29.49
N GLY A 22 -7.81 -39.62 30.13
CA GLY A 22 -8.41 -38.46 29.49
C GLY A 22 -7.66 -38.19 28.20
N ALA A 23 -8.42 -38.11 27.11
CA ALA A 23 -7.93 -37.78 25.79
C ALA A 23 -6.87 -36.66 25.90
N PRO A 24 -5.73 -36.77 25.21
CA PRO A 24 -4.65 -35.79 25.33
C PRO A 24 -5.26 -34.42 25.07
N GLY A 25 -5.25 -33.57 26.11
CA GLY A 25 -5.73 -32.20 26.02
C GLY A 25 -5.04 -31.56 24.84
N GLY A 26 -5.79 -31.34 23.75
CA GLY A 26 -5.27 -30.74 22.55
C GLY A 26 -4.62 -29.42 22.94
N ALA A 27 -3.29 -29.37 22.86
CA ALA A 27 -2.55 -28.14 23.09
C ALA A 27 -3.17 -27.07 22.19
N PRO A 28 -3.40 -25.84 22.68
CA PRO A 28 -3.89 -24.78 21.83
C PRO A 28 -2.98 -24.71 20.61
N ILE A 29 -3.55 -24.83 19.41
CA ILE A 29 -2.82 -24.58 18.18
C ILE A 29 -2.48 -23.10 18.24
N VAL A 30 -1.26 -22.79 18.70
CA VAL A 30 -0.73 -21.44 18.66
C VAL A 30 -0.52 -21.14 17.17
N GLY A 31 -1.55 -20.56 16.55
CA GLY A 31 -1.42 -20.07 15.20
C GLY A 31 -0.27 -19.06 15.12
N ARG A 32 0.22 -18.79 13.91
CA ARG A 32 1.17 -17.71 13.72
C ARG A 32 0.47 -16.38 14.01
N PRO A 33 1.10 -15.45 14.74
CA PRO A 33 0.51 -14.14 15.00
C PRO A 33 0.18 -13.47 13.66
N LEU A 34 -1.11 -13.16 13.47
CA LEU A 34 -1.58 -12.48 12.27
C LEU A 34 -1.48 -10.97 12.47
N TRP A 35 -0.92 -10.28 11.48
CA TRP A 35 -0.87 -8.82 11.50
C TRP A 35 -2.17 -8.25 10.97
N ARG A 36 -2.78 -7.34 11.73
CA ARG A 36 -4.01 -6.66 11.35
C ARG A 36 -3.81 -5.15 11.36
N TRP A 37 -4.14 -4.53 10.24
CA TRP A 37 -4.25 -3.07 10.15
C TRP A 37 -5.49 -2.60 10.89
N ARG A 38 -5.34 -1.54 11.68
CA ARG A 38 -6.43 -0.97 12.47
C ARG A 38 -7.46 -0.26 11.59
N SER A 39 -6.99 0.54 10.65
CA SER A 39 -7.79 1.40 9.79
C SER A 39 -6.95 1.86 8.61
N TRP A 40 -7.56 2.64 7.71
CA TRP A 40 -6.82 3.47 6.76
C TRP A 40 -6.29 4.74 7.45
N THR A 41 -5.55 5.54 6.69
CA THR A 41 -5.07 6.85 7.10
C THR A 41 -6.21 7.82 7.46
N ARG A 42 -5.85 8.89 8.17
CA ARG A 42 -6.77 9.96 8.59
C ARG A 42 -6.67 11.13 7.63
N TRP A 43 -7.57 11.17 6.66
CA TRP A 43 -7.72 12.32 5.77
C TRP A 43 -9.05 12.99 6.04
N PRO A 44 -9.07 14.23 6.56
CA PRO A 44 -10.31 14.97 6.70
C PRO A 44 -10.78 15.39 5.30
N ILE A 45 -11.98 14.97 4.93
CA ILE A 45 -12.57 15.22 3.61
C ILE A 45 -13.85 16.02 3.83
N ASN A 46 -13.90 17.20 3.23
CA ASN A 46 -15.10 17.99 3.07
C ASN A 46 -15.44 18.09 1.58
N SER A 47 -16.59 18.70 1.25
CA SER A 47 -17.04 18.82 -0.14
C SER A 47 -16.03 19.58 -1.00
N THR A 48 -15.35 20.60 -0.47
CA THR A 48 -14.34 21.37 -1.21
C THR A 48 -13.12 20.51 -1.57
N ILE A 49 -12.61 19.71 -0.63
CA ILE A 49 -11.51 18.77 -0.88
C ILE A 49 -11.93 17.72 -1.92
N LEU A 50 -13.16 17.20 -1.83
CA LEU A 50 -13.66 16.22 -2.78
C LEU A 50 -13.80 16.80 -4.20
N VAL A 51 -14.35 18.01 -4.33
CA VAL A 51 -14.46 18.72 -5.62
C VAL A 51 -13.09 19.04 -6.20
N LEU A 52 -12.16 19.55 -5.38
CA LEU A 52 -10.79 19.81 -5.84
C LEU A 52 -10.10 18.53 -6.28
N ALA A 53 -10.24 17.43 -5.52
CA ALA A 53 -9.68 16.14 -5.91
C ALA A 53 -10.27 15.64 -7.24
N ALA A 54 -11.59 15.76 -7.44
CA ALA A 54 -12.23 15.40 -8.69
C ALA A 54 -11.72 16.28 -9.86
N ALA A 55 -11.58 17.58 -9.65
CA ALA A 55 -11.03 18.50 -10.64
C ALA A 55 -9.56 18.17 -10.96
N THR A 56 -8.73 17.86 -9.97
CA THR A 56 -7.34 17.42 -10.16
C THR A 56 -7.26 16.18 -11.05
N VAL A 57 -8.06 15.14 -10.75
CA VAL A 57 -8.10 13.91 -11.56
C VAL A 57 -8.62 14.21 -12.97
N PHE A 58 -9.69 14.98 -13.09
CA PHE A 58 -10.30 15.32 -14.37
C PHE A 58 -9.33 16.09 -15.27
N VAL A 59 -8.69 17.14 -14.74
CA VAL A 59 -7.70 17.93 -15.47
C VAL A 59 -6.55 17.04 -15.90
N ASP A 60 -5.95 16.26 -14.99
CA ASP A 60 -4.79 15.44 -15.31
C ASP A 60 -5.08 14.43 -16.43
N VAL A 61 -6.16 13.66 -16.29
CA VAL A 61 -6.55 12.64 -17.27
C VAL A 61 -6.89 13.29 -18.62
N LEU A 62 -7.67 14.37 -18.62
CA LEU A 62 -8.07 15.05 -19.85
C LEU A 62 -6.87 15.65 -20.57
N THR A 63 -5.99 16.37 -19.85
CA THR A 63 -4.82 17.02 -20.46
C THR A 63 -3.79 15.99 -20.92
N ALA A 64 -3.61 14.88 -20.20
CA ALA A 64 -2.72 13.80 -20.63
C ALA A 64 -3.16 13.20 -21.97
N TRP A 65 -4.46 12.88 -22.12
CA TRP A 65 -5.00 12.34 -23.37
C TRP A 65 -5.10 13.36 -24.51
N ALA A 66 -5.21 14.65 -24.17
CA ALA A 66 -5.17 15.73 -25.15
C ALA A 66 -3.74 16.18 -25.50
N HIS A 67 -2.70 15.58 -24.89
CA HIS A 67 -1.30 16.00 -25.03
C HIS A 67 -1.08 17.49 -24.71
N ILE A 68 -1.72 17.97 -23.64
CA ILE A 68 -1.62 19.35 -23.16
C ILE A 68 -0.72 19.38 -21.92
N ASP A 69 0.36 20.14 -22.01
CA ASP A 69 1.36 20.26 -20.95
C ASP A 69 1.50 21.71 -20.47
N ALA A 70 1.87 21.92 -19.21
CA ALA A 70 2.13 23.25 -18.64
C ALA A 70 3.57 23.75 -18.90
N GLY A 71 4.32 23.03 -19.73
CA GLY A 71 5.72 23.27 -20.01
C GLY A 71 6.54 21.97 -19.97
N LEU A 72 7.83 22.10 -20.25
CA LEU A 72 8.77 20.99 -20.28
C LEU A 72 9.93 21.22 -19.30
N LEU A 73 10.36 20.15 -18.63
CA LEU A 73 11.62 20.10 -17.90
C LEU A 73 12.54 19.10 -18.60
N GLY A 74 13.45 19.63 -19.43
CA GLY A 74 14.15 18.81 -20.41
C GLY A 74 13.15 18.30 -21.45
N ARG A 75 13.03 16.97 -21.58
CA ARG A 75 12.02 16.32 -22.44
C ARG A 75 10.78 15.85 -21.68
N VAL A 76 10.71 16.11 -20.38
CA VAL A 76 9.60 15.64 -19.53
C VAL A 76 8.49 16.67 -19.50
N PRO A 77 7.26 16.30 -19.91
CA PRO A 77 6.11 17.19 -19.81
C PRO A 77 5.67 17.37 -18.35
N VAL A 78 5.29 18.60 -18.01
CA VAL A 78 4.76 18.95 -16.69
C VAL A 78 3.24 18.96 -16.75
N SER A 79 2.59 18.12 -15.94
CA SER A 79 1.13 18.05 -15.88
C SER A 79 0.51 19.39 -15.45
N PRO A 80 -0.48 19.92 -16.19
CA PRO A 80 -1.28 21.07 -15.77
C PRO A 80 -2.03 20.87 -14.45
N ALA A 81 -2.22 19.63 -13.99
CA ALA A 81 -2.88 19.32 -12.73
C ALA A 81 -1.98 19.48 -11.50
N LEU A 82 -0.66 19.63 -11.68
CA LEU A 82 0.30 19.73 -10.57
C LEU A 82 -0.06 20.82 -9.54
N PRO A 83 -0.44 22.06 -9.93
CA PRO A 83 -0.84 23.09 -8.96
C PRO A 83 -2.10 22.70 -8.16
N LEU A 84 -3.07 22.05 -8.80
CA LEU A 84 -4.30 21.57 -8.14
C LEU A 84 -3.98 20.45 -7.15
N GLY A 85 -3.10 19.52 -7.53
CA GLY A 85 -2.60 18.47 -6.65
C GLY A 85 -1.87 19.02 -5.43
N LEU A 86 -1.01 20.04 -5.61
CA LEU A 86 -0.32 20.71 -4.51
C LEU A 86 -1.32 21.40 -3.56
N LEU A 87 -2.28 22.16 -4.12
CA LEU A 87 -3.33 22.80 -3.33
C LEU A 87 -4.14 21.76 -2.53
N LEU A 88 -4.49 20.64 -3.16
CA LEU A 88 -5.18 19.53 -2.50
C LEU A 88 -4.36 18.98 -1.33
N ALA A 89 -3.06 18.78 -1.53
CA ALA A 89 -2.17 18.31 -0.47
C ALA A 89 -2.11 19.29 0.72
N PHE A 90 -2.09 20.59 0.47
CA PHE A 90 -2.18 21.61 1.52
C PHE A 90 -3.51 21.57 2.25
N MET A 91 -4.63 21.41 1.53
CA MET A 91 -5.98 21.37 2.12
C MET A 91 -6.23 20.11 2.97
N VAL A 92 -5.74 18.95 2.52
CA VAL A 92 -5.75 17.70 3.33
C VAL A 92 -4.85 17.86 4.56
N GLY A 93 -3.81 18.68 4.43
CA GLY A 93 -2.87 19.05 5.47
C GLY A 93 -1.62 18.19 5.44
N LEU A 94 -0.46 18.83 5.29
CA LEU A 94 0.82 18.13 5.12
C LEU A 94 1.16 17.15 6.26
N ARG A 95 0.72 17.44 7.49
CA ARG A 95 0.85 16.50 8.63
C ARG A 95 0.09 15.20 8.40
N ARG A 96 -1.05 15.24 7.72
CA ARG A 96 -1.84 14.06 7.33
C ARG A 96 -1.26 13.32 6.13
N LEU A 97 -0.29 13.96 5.46
CA LEU A 97 0.49 13.41 4.35
C LEU A 97 1.88 12.90 4.79
N GLY A 98 2.06 12.65 6.09
CA GLY A 98 3.27 12.07 6.67
C GLY A 98 4.34 13.07 7.08
N LEU A 99 4.06 14.38 7.04
CA LEU A 99 4.97 15.42 7.54
C LEU A 99 4.80 15.74 9.03
N ASP A 100 4.20 14.87 9.83
CA ASP A 100 4.31 14.95 11.29
C ASP A 100 5.56 14.22 11.80
N ARG A 101 5.95 14.51 13.05
CA ARG A 101 7.19 13.95 13.64
C ARG A 101 7.15 12.43 13.76
N ALA A 102 6.01 11.84 14.11
CA ALA A 102 5.92 10.40 14.32
C ALA A 102 6.07 9.66 12.99
N ASN A 103 5.45 10.18 11.93
CA ASN A 103 5.52 9.58 10.60
C ASN A 103 6.92 9.72 9.98
N ARG A 104 7.56 10.90 10.10
CA ARG A 104 8.97 11.08 9.71
C ARG A 104 9.91 10.13 10.44
N TRP A 105 9.70 9.91 11.74
CA TRP A 105 10.50 8.94 12.50
C TRP A 105 10.23 7.51 12.06
N ALA A 106 8.96 7.16 11.85
CA ALA A 106 8.55 5.83 11.40
C ALA A 106 9.19 5.44 10.06
N TRP A 107 9.37 6.40 9.15
CA TRP A 107 9.97 6.21 7.83
C TRP A 107 11.44 6.59 7.72
N ARG A 108 12.10 6.99 8.81
CA ARG A 108 13.43 7.63 8.78
C ARG A 108 14.46 6.85 7.97
N GLU A 109 14.69 5.59 8.32
CA GLU A 109 15.73 4.78 7.67
C GLU A 109 15.40 4.53 6.19
N PHE A 110 14.13 4.21 5.90
CA PHE A 110 13.67 3.97 4.53
C PHE A 110 13.84 5.22 3.68
N THR A 111 13.37 6.37 4.17
CA THR A 111 13.44 7.66 3.46
C THR A 111 14.89 8.07 3.24
N LEU A 112 15.76 7.89 4.25
CA LEU A 112 17.18 8.18 4.10
C LEU A 112 17.84 7.31 3.03
N ALA A 113 17.67 5.99 3.11
CA ALA A 113 18.27 5.05 2.16
C ALA A 113 17.76 5.29 0.73
N THR A 114 16.45 5.47 0.56
CA THR A 114 15.84 5.72 -0.75
C THR A 114 16.16 7.11 -1.30
N SER A 115 16.33 8.13 -0.46
CA SER A 115 16.80 9.45 -0.90
C SER A 115 18.24 9.41 -1.39
N ILE A 116 19.11 8.64 -0.74
CA ILE A 116 20.50 8.42 -1.20
C ILE A 116 20.48 7.70 -2.55
N ALA A 117 19.68 6.64 -2.69
CA ALA A 117 19.52 5.93 -3.95
C ALA A 117 18.97 6.83 -5.06
N LEU A 118 17.97 7.67 -4.75
CA LEU A 118 17.41 8.66 -5.67
C LEU A 118 18.48 9.66 -6.11
N LEU A 119 19.28 10.20 -5.19
CA LEU A 119 20.38 11.11 -5.52
C LEU A 119 21.40 10.44 -6.45
N ALA A 120 21.80 9.20 -6.16
CA ALA A 120 22.71 8.45 -7.02
C ALA A 120 22.09 8.21 -8.42
N ALA A 121 20.80 7.89 -8.49
CA ALA A 121 20.08 7.73 -9.76
C ALA A 121 20.01 9.04 -10.55
N VAL A 122 19.74 10.17 -9.90
CA VAL A 122 19.76 11.51 -10.53
C VAL A 122 21.13 11.80 -11.11
N ILE A 123 22.21 11.62 -10.35
CA ILE A 123 23.58 11.86 -10.82
C ILE A 123 23.89 10.97 -12.04
N THR A 124 23.64 9.67 -11.92
CA THR A 124 23.92 8.69 -12.98
C THR A 124 23.12 8.99 -14.25
N TYR A 125 21.82 9.24 -14.11
CA TYR A 125 20.93 9.60 -15.21
C TYR A 125 21.40 10.90 -15.89
N SER A 126 21.77 11.89 -15.10
CA SER A 126 22.19 13.20 -15.62
C SER A 126 23.47 13.10 -16.44
N ILE A 127 24.43 12.26 -16.03
CA ILE A 127 25.71 12.10 -16.71
C ILE A 127 25.56 11.23 -17.96
N HIS A 128 24.73 10.18 -17.92
CA HIS A 128 24.75 9.13 -18.93
C HIS A 128 23.51 9.08 -19.84
N VAL A 129 22.43 9.82 -19.55
CA VAL A 129 21.14 9.67 -20.25
C VAL A 129 20.56 11.00 -20.74
N GLY A 130 20.00 11.83 -19.85
CA GLY A 130 19.13 12.96 -20.24
C GLY A 130 19.50 14.32 -19.66
N GLY A 131 20.63 14.42 -18.94
CA GLY A 131 21.01 15.65 -18.25
C GLY A 131 20.21 15.93 -16.98
N PHE A 132 20.65 16.94 -16.22
CA PHE A 132 20.08 17.26 -14.91
C PHE A 132 18.65 17.80 -14.97
N THR A 133 18.34 18.65 -15.93
CA THR A 133 16.98 19.23 -16.08
C THR A 133 15.93 18.16 -16.34
N GLU A 134 16.25 17.15 -17.16
CA GLU A 134 15.35 16.02 -17.42
C GLU A 134 15.19 15.14 -16.17
N ALA A 135 16.29 14.89 -15.43
CA ALA A 135 16.21 14.15 -14.16
C ALA A 135 15.28 14.85 -13.14
N VAL A 136 15.37 16.17 -13.03
CA VAL A 136 14.45 16.98 -12.20
C VAL A 136 13.02 16.88 -12.74
N GLY A 137 12.85 16.95 -14.07
CA GLY A 137 11.56 16.73 -14.73
C GLY A 137 10.90 15.42 -14.33
N LEU A 138 11.65 14.32 -14.29
CA LEU A 138 11.14 12.99 -13.90
C LEU A 138 10.73 12.92 -12.43
N ILE A 139 11.42 13.65 -11.54
CA ILE A 139 11.02 13.77 -10.13
C ILE A 139 9.73 14.58 -10.02
N VAL A 140 9.63 15.71 -10.74
CA VAL A 140 8.43 16.56 -10.73
C VAL A 140 7.23 15.80 -11.29
N ALA A 141 7.40 15.05 -12.37
CA ALA A 141 6.38 14.17 -12.94
C ALA A 141 5.92 13.12 -11.91
N ALA A 142 6.86 12.43 -11.26
CA ALA A 142 6.52 11.46 -10.21
C ALA A 142 5.73 12.10 -9.05
N ILE A 143 6.12 13.29 -8.59
CA ILE A 143 5.38 14.02 -7.55
C ILE A 143 3.96 14.36 -8.02
N GLY A 144 3.82 14.88 -9.25
CA GLY A 144 2.51 15.18 -9.84
C GLY A 144 1.62 13.94 -9.91
N GLU A 145 2.15 12.84 -10.40
CA GLU A 145 1.44 11.57 -10.47
C GLU A 145 1.08 11.03 -9.08
N GLU A 146 1.93 11.17 -8.06
CA GLU A 146 1.56 10.78 -6.69
C GLU A 146 0.43 11.65 -6.12
N LEU A 147 0.43 12.95 -6.39
CA LEU A 147 -0.64 13.86 -5.95
C LEU A 147 -1.97 13.54 -6.64
N VAL A 148 -1.95 13.14 -7.91
CA VAL A 148 -3.16 12.77 -8.65
C VAL A 148 -3.62 11.37 -8.24
N TYR A 149 -2.77 10.36 -8.41
CA TYR A 149 -3.19 8.96 -8.35
C TYR A 149 -3.17 8.37 -6.93
N ARG A 150 -2.30 8.86 -6.05
CA ARG A 150 -2.18 8.35 -4.66
C ARG A 150 -2.80 9.26 -3.63
N LEU A 151 -3.29 10.43 -4.03
CA LEU A 151 -4.10 11.30 -3.18
C LEU A 151 -5.47 11.59 -3.81
N ALA A 152 -5.54 12.26 -4.96
CA ALA A 152 -6.81 12.71 -5.51
C ALA A 152 -7.76 11.56 -5.90
N VAL A 153 -7.28 10.57 -6.67
CA VAL A 153 -8.08 9.40 -7.05
C VAL A 153 -8.54 8.63 -5.80
N LEU A 154 -7.65 8.43 -4.82
CA LEU A 154 -8.01 7.72 -3.60
C LEU A 154 -9.10 8.44 -2.82
N ILE A 155 -9.02 9.77 -2.70
CA ILE A 155 -10.05 10.60 -2.06
C ILE A 155 -11.38 10.46 -2.81
N VAL A 156 -11.39 10.67 -4.13
CA VAL A 156 -12.62 10.67 -4.92
C VAL A 156 -13.31 9.31 -4.86
N VAL A 157 -12.60 8.25 -5.26
CA VAL A 157 -13.19 6.92 -5.39
C VAL A 157 -13.52 6.35 -4.01
N GLY A 158 -12.64 6.54 -3.03
CA GLY A 158 -12.85 6.06 -1.66
C GLY A 158 -14.02 6.75 -0.98
N ALA A 159 -14.13 8.08 -1.08
CA ALA A 159 -15.24 8.83 -0.50
C ALA A 159 -16.56 8.51 -1.19
N VAL A 160 -16.61 8.47 -2.52
CA VAL A 160 -17.82 8.13 -3.28
C VAL A 160 -18.28 6.71 -2.94
N THR A 161 -17.37 5.74 -2.92
CA THR A 161 -17.70 4.36 -2.60
C THR A 161 -18.16 4.23 -1.14
N ALA A 162 -17.52 4.92 -0.20
CA ALA A 162 -17.96 4.96 1.20
C ALA A 162 -19.37 5.55 1.32
N TRP A 163 -19.67 6.64 0.61
CA TRP A 163 -20.99 7.26 0.58
C TRP A 163 -22.06 6.32 0.01
N LEU A 164 -21.80 5.68 -1.14
CA LEU A 164 -22.71 4.71 -1.76
C LEU A 164 -22.99 3.51 -0.85
N MET A 165 -22.03 3.14 0.00
CA MET A 165 -22.17 2.06 0.98
C MET A 165 -22.78 2.53 2.31
N GLY A 166 -23.27 3.77 2.42
CA GLY A 166 -23.85 4.32 3.65
C GLY A 166 -22.84 4.53 4.79
N ARG A 167 -21.55 4.67 4.47
CA ARG A 167 -20.46 4.88 5.44
C ARG A 167 -20.05 6.34 5.52
N ASN A 168 -19.33 6.69 6.59
CA ASN A 168 -18.77 8.03 6.73
C ASN A 168 -17.68 8.27 5.69
N TRP A 169 -18.00 9.02 4.63
CA TRP A 169 -17.05 9.37 3.57
C TRP A 169 -16.10 10.50 3.97
N ARG A 170 -16.44 11.29 5.00
CA ARG A 170 -15.71 12.50 5.41
C ARG A 170 -14.35 12.23 6.04
N ASN A 171 -14.03 10.97 6.35
CA ASN A 171 -12.73 10.59 6.84
C ASN A 171 -12.34 9.21 6.34
N ALA A 172 -11.16 9.11 5.72
CA ALA A 172 -10.66 7.85 5.18
C ALA A 172 -10.53 6.73 6.23
N GLU A 173 -10.29 7.09 7.49
CA GLU A 173 -10.21 6.14 8.61
C GLU A 173 -11.51 5.33 8.79
N ASP A 174 -12.66 5.94 8.45
CA ASP A 174 -14.00 5.42 8.71
C ASP A 174 -14.62 4.70 7.49
N TRP A 175 -13.92 4.68 6.34
CA TRP A 175 -14.40 4.04 5.13
C TRP A 175 -14.59 2.52 5.30
N GLY A 176 -13.84 1.90 6.22
CA GLY A 176 -13.69 0.44 6.29
C GLY A 176 -13.03 -0.15 5.04
N ASN A 177 -12.88 -1.47 4.97
CA ASN A 177 -11.97 -2.08 3.98
C ASN A 177 -12.39 -1.90 2.51
N ALA A 178 -13.67 -2.11 2.19
CA ALA A 178 -14.12 -2.16 0.80
C ALA A 178 -13.89 -0.85 0.01
N PRO A 179 -14.30 0.35 0.48
CA PRO A 179 -14.03 1.58 -0.26
C PRO A 179 -12.53 1.86 -0.46
N GLY A 180 -11.70 1.55 0.53
CA GLY A 180 -10.25 1.68 0.40
C GLY A 180 -9.67 0.74 -0.66
N ILE A 181 -10.12 -0.51 -0.73
CA ILE A 181 -9.70 -1.46 -1.77
C ILE A 181 -10.15 -1.00 -3.15
N VAL A 182 -11.40 -0.57 -3.31
CA VAL A 182 -11.91 -0.05 -4.58
C VAL A 182 -11.11 1.18 -5.04
N ALA A 183 -10.78 2.08 -4.12
CA ALA A 183 -9.94 3.24 -4.39
C ALA A 183 -8.54 2.83 -4.88
N LEU A 184 -7.92 1.83 -4.26
CA LEU A 184 -6.60 1.32 -4.68
C LEU A 184 -6.64 0.70 -6.08
N LEU A 185 -7.68 -0.10 -6.37
CA LEU A 185 -7.86 -0.71 -7.69
C LEU A 185 -8.11 0.35 -8.76
N ALA A 186 -8.93 1.36 -8.47
CA ALA A 186 -9.18 2.47 -9.38
C ALA A 186 -7.90 3.32 -9.62
N ALA A 187 -7.12 3.61 -8.57
CA ALA A 187 -5.84 4.28 -8.72
C ALA A 187 -4.88 3.49 -9.62
N GLY A 188 -4.79 2.16 -9.42
CA GLY A 188 -4.01 1.28 -10.28
C GLY A 188 -4.48 1.29 -11.74
N LEU A 189 -5.79 1.18 -11.95
CA LEU A 189 -6.38 1.16 -13.28
C LEU A 189 -6.18 2.49 -14.03
N ILE A 190 -6.57 3.62 -13.43
CA ILE A 190 -6.48 4.93 -14.10
C ILE A 190 -5.01 5.27 -14.39
N PHE A 191 -4.11 4.99 -13.44
CA PHE A 191 -2.67 5.16 -13.65
C PHE A 191 -2.15 4.34 -14.83
N THR A 192 -2.57 3.08 -14.94
CA THR A 192 -2.21 2.19 -16.05
C THR A 192 -2.71 2.73 -17.40
N LEU A 193 -3.89 3.34 -17.42
CA LEU A 193 -4.53 3.85 -18.64
C LEU A 193 -3.98 5.21 -19.11
N LEU A 194 -2.94 5.76 -18.48
CA LEU A 194 -2.30 6.97 -18.98
C LEU A 194 -1.67 6.73 -20.37
N PRO A 195 -1.78 7.69 -21.31
CA PRO A 195 -1.33 7.49 -22.69
C PRO A 195 0.16 7.14 -22.78
N GLY A 196 1.00 7.73 -21.92
CA GLY A 196 2.43 7.40 -21.83
C GLY A 196 2.70 5.96 -21.38
N HIS A 197 1.84 5.37 -20.56
CA HIS A 197 1.94 3.96 -20.15
C HIS A 197 1.35 3.03 -21.20
N VAL A 198 0.19 3.38 -21.77
CA VAL A 198 -0.44 2.60 -22.84
C VAL A 198 0.49 2.47 -24.04
N ALA A 199 1.22 3.53 -24.41
CA ALA A 199 2.22 3.48 -25.48
C ALA A 199 3.40 2.52 -25.20
N GLN A 200 3.62 2.14 -23.94
CA GLN A 200 4.67 1.19 -23.53
C GLN A 200 4.16 -0.26 -23.42
N MET A 201 2.86 -0.48 -23.60
CA MET A 201 2.24 -1.81 -23.53
C MET A 201 2.11 -2.41 -24.93
N SER A 202 2.65 -3.61 -25.13
CA SER A 202 2.40 -4.40 -26.33
C SER A 202 1.21 -5.36 -26.19
N ASP A 203 0.79 -5.66 -24.95
CA ASP A 203 -0.36 -6.49 -24.62
C ASP A 203 -0.89 -6.19 -23.19
N THR A 204 -1.91 -6.93 -22.75
CA THR A 204 -2.50 -6.78 -21.40
C THR A 204 -1.60 -7.23 -20.26
N LEU A 205 -0.64 -8.13 -20.49
CA LEU A 205 0.31 -8.54 -19.45
C LEU A 205 1.32 -7.42 -19.14
N HIS A 206 1.64 -6.59 -20.13
CA HIS A 206 2.47 -5.40 -19.94
C HIS A 206 1.76 -4.28 -19.14
N ALA A 207 0.46 -4.39 -18.92
CA ALA A 207 -0.28 -3.49 -18.02
C ALA A 207 -0.02 -3.81 -16.53
N LEU A 208 0.31 -5.07 -16.21
CA LEU A 208 0.43 -5.54 -14.83
C LEU A 208 1.50 -4.79 -14.00
N PRO A 209 2.70 -4.46 -14.53
CA PRO A 209 3.68 -3.67 -13.79
C PRO A 209 3.14 -2.28 -13.40
N PHE A 210 2.45 -1.59 -14.31
CA PHE A 210 1.86 -0.27 -14.03
C PHE A 210 0.73 -0.36 -13.00
N ALA A 211 -0.16 -1.34 -13.13
CA ALA A 211 -1.23 -1.56 -12.18
C ALA A 211 -0.68 -1.90 -10.79
N SER A 212 0.35 -2.75 -10.72
CA SER A 212 1.03 -3.13 -9.48
C SER A 212 1.72 -1.94 -8.83
N LEU A 213 2.44 -1.12 -9.59
CA LEU A 213 3.05 0.12 -9.13
C LEU A 213 1.99 1.09 -8.58
N GLY A 214 0.89 1.26 -9.32
CA GLY A 214 -0.34 1.96 -8.92
C GLY A 214 -0.82 1.58 -7.52
N ILE A 215 -1.16 0.30 -7.39
CA ILE A 215 -1.77 -0.28 -6.19
C ILE A 215 -0.81 -0.24 -5.01
N VAL A 216 0.47 -0.62 -5.18
CA VAL A 216 1.43 -0.72 -4.07
C VAL A 216 1.77 0.65 -3.51
N LEU A 217 2.01 1.65 -4.37
CA LEU A 217 2.24 3.03 -3.93
C LEU A 217 1.00 3.59 -3.23
N GLY A 218 -0.19 3.43 -3.83
CA GLY A 218 -1.45 3.83 -3.21
C GLY A 218 -1.69 3.15 -1.87
N TYR A 219 -1.34 1.87 -1.75
CA TYR A 219 -1.49 1.11 -0.51
C TYR A 219 -0.59 1.66 0.60
N ALA A 220 0.68 1.95 0.30
CA ALA A 220 1.60 2.56 1.25
C ALA A 220 1.07 3.90 1.78
N VAL A 221 0.59 4.74 0.85
CA VAL A 221 0.03 6.06 1.16
C VAL A 221 -1.27 5.94 1.96
N LEU A 222 -2.23 5.11 1.53
CA LEU A 222 -3.52 4.97 2.20
C LEU A 222 -3.41 4.30 3.57
N ARG A 223 -2.42 3.42 3.78
CA ARG A 223 -2.17 2.79 5.08
C ARG A 223 -1.51 3.74 6.07
N THR A 224 -0.48 4.46 5.63
CA THR A 224 0.39 5.22 6.57
C THR A 224 0.12 6.71 6.56
N GLY A 225 -0.59 7.21 5.55
CA GLY A 225 -0.72 8.62 5.25
C GLY A 225 0.54 9.24 4.66
N ALA A 226 1.64 8.52 4.47
CA ALA A 226 2.91 9.10 4.04
C ALA A 226 3.03 9.14 2.51
N LEU A 227 3.00 10.34 1.92
CA LEU A 227 3.12 10.49 0.47
C LEU A 227 4.57 10.44 -0.02
N ILE A 228 5.51 11.00 0.76
CA ILE A 228 6.91 11.18 0.34
C ILE A 228 7.63 9.85 0.03
N PRO A 229 7.53 8.79 0.86
CA PRO A 229 8.19 7.53 0.54
C PRO A 229 7.73 6.94 -0.80
N ALA A 230 6.45 7.09 -1.14
CA ALA A 230 5.91 6.66 -2.43
C ALA A 230 6.48 7.51 -3.58
N ALA A 231 6.49 8.85 -3.44
CA ALA A 231 7.05 9.75 -4.44
C ALA A 231 8.54 9.50 -4.72
N ILE A 232 9.35 9.22 -3.70
CA ILE A 232 10.78 8.89 -3.87
C ILE A 232 10.94 7.58 -4.65
N VAL A 233 10.20 6.54 -4.28
CA VAL A 233 10.24 5.25 -4.98
C VAL A 233 9.78 5.39 -6.42
N HIS A 234 8.71 6.15 -6.66
CA HIS A 234 8.22 6.42 -8.00
C HIS A 234 9.27 7.18 -8.84
N ALA A 235 9.84 8.26 -8.32
CA ALA A 235 10.87 9.01 -9.03
C ALA A 235 12.10 8.15 -9.35
N LEU A 236 12.53 7.29 -8.41
CA LEU A 236 13.61 6.33 -8.61
C LEU A 236 13.28 5.35 -9.76
N LEU A 237 12.05 4.86 -9.81
CA LEU A 237 11.59 3.97 -10.87
C LEU A 237 11.50 4.68 -12.23
N ASN A 238 11.08 5.95 -12.28
CA ASN A 238 11.07 6.72 -13.51
C ASN A 238 12.49 6.87 -14.07
N LEU A 239 13.43 7.32 -13.23
CA LEU A 239 14.84 7.49 -13.62
C LEU A 239 15.46 6.17 -14.09
N THR A 240 15.32 5.10 -13.31
CA THR A 240 15.94 3.81 -13.61
C THR A 240 15.29 3.11 -14.81
N THR A 241 13.96 3.19 -14.96
CA THR A 241 13.25 2.59 -16.10
C THR A 241 13.60 3.30 -17.40
N ILE A 242 13.58 4.64 -17.42
CA ILE A 242 13.90 5.42 -18.62
C ILE A 242 15.38 5.24 -18.99
N ALA A 243 16.30 5.25 -18.02
CA ALA A 243 17.70 4.94 -18.27
C ALA A 243 17.89 3.55 -18.87
N ALA A 244 17.23 2.54 -18.30
CA ALA A 244 17.32 1.17 -18.75
C ALA A 244 16.71 0.96 -20.15
N VAL A 245 15.60 1.64 -20.47
CA VAL A 245 15.03 1.67 -21.83
C VAL A 245 16.02 2.32 -22.80
N SER A 246 16.56 3.49 -22.44
CA SER A 246 17.45 4.28 -23.31
C SER A 246 18.78 3.56 -23.60
N THR A 247 19.25 2.72 -22.69
CA THR A 247 20.50 1.95 -22.82
C THR A 247 20.29 0.54 -23.37
N GLY A 248 19.06 0.14 -23.68
CA GLY A 248 18.75 -1.20 -24.16
C GLY A 248 18.95 -2.30 -23.11
N ALA A 249 18.85 -1.97 -21.82
CA ALA A 249 19.06 -2.93 -20.74
C ALA A 249 18.00 -4.06 -20.77
N PRO A 250 18.37 -5.29 -20.36
CA PRO A 250 17.46 -6.43 -20.38
C PRO A 250 16.15 -6.16 -19.61
N VAL A 251 15.03 -6.64 -20.14
CA VAL A 251 13.71 -6.59 -19.46
C VAL A 251 13.80 -7.16 -18.05
N ALA A 252 14.50 -8.29 -17.87
CA ALA A 252 14.64 -8.95 -16.57
C ALA A 252 15.28 -8.04 -15.50
N LEU A 253 16.29 -7.24 -15.87
CA LEU A 253 16.93 -6.31 -14.95
C LEU A 253 15.96 -5.19 -14.54
N ARG A 254 15.22 -4.62 -15.49
CA ARG A 254 14.20 -3.59 -15.24
C ARG A 254 13.12 -4.09 -14.31
N THR A 255 12.56 -5.26 -14.61
CA THR A 255 11.54 -5.91 -13.78
C THR A 255 12.07 -6.26 -12.39
N GLY A 256 13.33 -6.73 -12.30
CA GLY A 256 13.99 -7.04 -11.03
C GLY A 256 14.15 -5.80 -10.14
N LEU A 257 14.63 -4.68 -10.69
CA LEU A 257 14.76 -3.41 -9.98
C LEU A 257 13.39 -2.87 -9.53
N ALA A 258 12.39 -2.90 -10.40
CA ALA A 258 11.03 -2.50 -10.07
C ALA A 258 10.44 -3.35 -8.94
N THR A 259 10.57 -4.67 -9.04
CA THR A 259 10.11 -5.61 -8.01
C THR A 259 10.80 -5.36 -6.68
N ALA A 260 12.14 -5.19 -6.68
CA ALA A 260 12.89 -4.92 -5.47
C ALA A 260 12.46 -3.61 -4.79
N ALA A 261 12.26 -2.53 -5.57
CA ALA A 261 11.80 -1.25 -5.04
C ALA A 261 10.39 -1.34 -4.43
N LEU A 262 9.46 -2.05 -5.10
CA LEU A 262 8.11 -2.26 -4.59
C LEU A 262 8.10 -3.13 -3.32
N LEU A 263 8.88 -4.21 -3.28
CA LEU A 263 9.03 -5.04 -2.08
C LEU A 263 9.64 -4.25 -0.92
N ALA A 264 10.65 -3.44 -1.19
CA ALA A 264 11.25 -2.55 -0.19
C ALA A 264 10.20 -1.57 0.37
N LEU A 265 9.36 -0.97 -0.48
CA LEU A 265 8.29 -0.08 -0.05
C LEU A 265 7.24 -0.81 0.79
N VAL A 266 6.85 -2.03 0.42
CA VAL A 266 5.93 -2.85 1.22
C VAL A 266 6.54 -3.16 2.60
N ALA A 267 7.80 -3.56 2.66
CA ALA A 267 8.51 -3.79 3.91
C ALA A 267 8.60 -2.51 4.76
N GLY A 268 8.91 -1.37 4.15
CA GLY A 268 8.92 -0.06 4.78
C GLY A 268 7.53 0.32 5.34
N THR A 269 6.47 0.04 4.58
CA THR A 269 5.08 0.28 4.98
C THR A 269 4.71 -0.53 6.23
N ILE A 270 5.09 -1.81 6.27
CA ILE A 270 4.85 -2.70 7.42
C ILE A 270 5.60 -2.17 8.65
N LEU A 271 6.89 -1.84 8.50
CA LEU A 271 7.71 -1.32 9.58
C LEU A 271 7.18 0.02 10.11
N ALA A 272 6.83 0.94 9.23
CA ALA A 272 6.24 2.22 9.58
C ALA A 272 4.89 2.03 10.28
N GLY A 273 4.04 1.14 9.77
CA GLY A 273 2.75 0.80 10.38
C GLY A 273 2.89 0.25 11.80
N ALA A 274 3.90 -0.59 12.04
CA ALA A 274 4.21 -1.10 13.38
C ALA A 274 4.67 0.03 14.32
N ARG A 275 5.60 0.90 13.87
CA ARG A 275 6.10 2.05 14.64
C ARG A 275 5.02 3.08 14.96
N LEU A 276 4.08 3.29 14.03
CA LEU A 276 2.91 4.15 14.20
C LEU A 276 1.78 3.50 15.02
N ARG A 277 1.93 2.22 15.41
CA ARG A 277 0.94 1.43 16.17
C ARG A 277 -0.43 1.29 15.48
N ILE A 278 -0.43 1.40 14.15
CA ILE A 278 -1.60 1.19 13.28
C ILE A 278 -1.63 -0.23 12.69
N LEU A 279 -0.51 -0.96 12.77
CA LEU A 279 -0.41 -2.38 12.50
C LEU A 279 -0.20 -3.13 13.83
N ARG A 280 -1.11 -4.03 14.19
CA ARG A 280 -1.06 -4.78 15.46
C ARG A 280 -0.95 -6.28 15.21
N ARG A 281 -0.23 -6.98 16.09
CA ARG A 281 -0.27 -8.44 16.17
C ARG A 281 -1.58 -8.86 16.84
N PHE A 282 -2.35 -9.69 16.17
CA PHE A 282 -3.47 -10.39 16.75
C PHE A 282 -2.98 -11.76 17.24
N PRO A 283 -3.18 -12.12 18.52
CA PRO A 283 -2.98 -13.50 18.95
C PRO A 283 -4.01 -14.36 18.21
N SER A 284 -3.53 -15.36 17.49
CA SER A 284 -4.33 -16.31 16.71
C SER A 284 -4.90 -17.43 17.58
N VAL A 285 -5.21 -17.15 18.84
CA VAL A 285 -5.88 -18.13 19.71
C VAL A 285 -7.37 -18.04 19.40
N LEU A 286 -7.81 -18.90 18.47
CA LEU A 286 -9.22 -19.26 18.33
C LEU A 286 -9.52 -20.21 19.49
N ASP A 287 -10.12 -19.70 20.57
CA ASP A 287 -10.68 -20.56 21.60
C ASP A 287 -11.97 -21.19 21.06
N LEU A 288 -11.85 -22.40 20.52
CA LEU A 288 -12.97 -23.19 20.02
C LEU A 288 -13.88 -23.72 21.14
N ARG A 289 -13.57 -23.44 22.42
CA ARG A 289 -14.40 -23.83 23.57
C ARG A 289 -15.43 -22.77 23.96
N ALA A 290 -15.45 -21.62 23.28
CA ALA A 290 -16.35 -20.50 23.56
C ALA A 290 -17.63 -20.48 22.70
N THR A 291 -17.93 -21.55 21.95
CA THR A 291 -19.17 -21.73 21.20
C THR A 291 -20.07 -22.77 21.85
#